data_AF-A0A7R9VY97-F1
#
_entry.id   AF-A0A7R9VY97-F1
#
_cell.length_a   1.000
_cell.length_b   1.000
_cell.length_c   1.000
_cell.angle_alpha   90.00
_cell.angle_beta   90.00
_cell.angle_gamma   90.00
#
_symmetry.space_group_name_H-M   'P 1'
#
loop_
_entity.id
_entity.type
_entity.pdbx_description
1 polymer ?
#
loop_
_entity_poly.entity_id
_entity_poly.type
_entity_poly.pdbx_seq_one_letter_code
_entity_poly.pdbx_strand_id
1 'polypeptide(L)'
;GDAPAGKSAAAPRAAHSVKFVRTEDTGLKDEYVTPMFDVTWGPALAAFSTCMESGNGTVGPSLAAIASDEEMEAASGNAAEAAEVCLNGFQLAICTAGLCGNDVARSAFVRALENFSLLGTGRLMEYRHVRCVQTLLRLGRDDGELLGDSWEHVFRALSEVARLRALFELMARNDRAAAAAAERRRKRLEEKAEKERRAA
;
A
#
# COMPACT_ATOMS: atom_id res chain seq x y z
N GLY A 1 -72.47 -22.91 1.04
CA GLY A 1 -71.03 -23.16 1.18
C GLY A 1 -70.34 -22.07 0.42
N ASP A 2 -69.50 -21.28 1.09
CA ASP A 2 -68.31 -20.70 0.50
C ASP A 2 -67.43 -20.12 1.63
N ALA A 3 -66.15 -20.47 1.61
CA ALA A 3 -65.15 -20.12 2.59
C ALA A 3 -64.61 -18.70 2.34
N PRO A 4 -64.14 -17.96 3.37
CA PRO A 4 -63.28 -16.82 3.13
C PRO A 4 -61.82 -17.26 3.15
N ALA A 5 -61.13 -16.94 2.04
CA ALA A 5 -59.72 -17.14 1.81
C ALA A 5 -58.84 -16.50 2.89
N GLY A 6 -57.88 -17.28 3.40
CA GLY A 6 -56.86 -16.82 4.33
C GLY A 6 -55.94 -15.78 3.69
N LYS A 7 -55.92 -14.57 4.27
CA LYS A 7 -54.86 -13.59 4.02
C LYS A 7 -53.70 -13.90 4.97
N SER A 8 -52.68 -14.55 4.44
CA SER A 8 -51.38 -14.72 5.12
C SER A 8 -50.74 -13.35 5.30
N ALA A 9 -50.84 -12.78 6.50
CA ALA A 9 -50.11 -11.58 6.90
C ALA A 9 -48.63 -11.94 7.07
N ALA A 10 -47.84 -11.67 6.03
CA ALA A 10 -46.38 -11.76 6.11
C ALA A 10 -45.87 -10.65 7.05
N ALA A 11 -45.27 -11.05 8.18
CA ALA A 11 -44.63 -10.14 9.11
C ALA A 11 -43.50 -9.36 8.41
N PRO A 12 -43.31 -8.06 8.72
CA PRO A 12 -42.23 -7.29 8.15
C PRO A 12 -40.90 -7.86 8.65
N ARG A 13 -40.07 -8.33 7.72
CA ARG A 13 -38.69 -8.73 8.02
C ARG A 13 -37.95 -7.51 8.55
N ALA A 14 -37.54 -7.55 9.81
CA ALA A 14 -36.65 -6.55 10.38
C ALA A 14 -35.38 -6.50 9.52
N ALA A 15 -35.21 -5.40 8.78
CA ALA A 15 -33.95 -5.13 8.11
C ALA A 15 -32.91 -5.01 9.23
N HIS A 16 -31.93 -5.93 9.24
CA HIS A 16 -30.74 -5.74 10.04
C HIS A 16 -30.07 -4.45 9.58
N SER A 17 -30.35 -3.35 10.27
CA SER A 17 -29.57 -2.13 10.16
C SER A 17 -28.19 -2.49 10.69
N VAL A 18 -27.26 -2.73 9.77
CA VAL A 18 -25.85 -2.82 10.11
C VAL A 18 -25.47 -1.44 10.61
N LYS A 19 -25.39 -1.30 11.94
CA LYS A 19 -24.94 -0.08 12.58
C LYS A 19 -23.43 -0.03 12.41
N PHE A 20 -22.96 0.60 11.34
CA PHE A 20 -21.55 0.93 11.20
C PHE A 20 -21.19 1.84 12.38
N VAL A 21 -20.23 1.39 13.20
CA VAL A 21 -19.73 2.21 14.31
C VAL A 21 -18.95 3.34 13.67
N ARG A 22 -19.50 4.55 13.72
CA ARG A 22 -18.74 5.72 13.27
C ARG A 22 -17.71 6.06 14.33
N THR A 23 -16.60 6.67 13.91
CA THR A 23 -15.54 7.16 14.81
C THR A 23 -16.10 8.09 15.90
N GLU A 24 -17.12 8.88 15.56
CA GLU A 24 -17.92 9.71 16.49
C GLU A 24 -18.70 8.91 17.56
N ASP A 25 -19.07 7.66 17.29
CA ASP A 25 -19.82 6.77 18.20
C ASP A 25 -18.91 5.93 19.13
N THR A 26 -17.59 5.97 18.94
CA THR A 26 -16.64 5.13 19.70
C THR A 26 -16.56 5.51 21.18
N GLY A 27 -17.07 6.69 21.57
CA GLY A 27 -16.95 7.22 22.92
C GLY A 27 -15.50 7.53 23.32
N LEU A 28 -14.56 7.47 22.37
CA LEU A 28 -13.13 7.62 22.59
C LEU A 28 -12.60 9.03 22.28
N LYS A 29 -13.50 9.95 21.92
CA LYS A 29 -13.19 11.38 21.82
C LYS A 29 -12.88 11.91 23.21
N ASP A 30 -11.60 11.87 23.56
CA ASP A 30 -11.08 12.47 24.76
C ASP A 30 -11.06 13.99 24.60
N GLU A 31 -11.71 14.69 25.55
CA GLU A 31 -11.91 16.14 25.54
C GLU A 31 -10.58 16.92 25.60
N TYR A 32 -9.50 16.28 26.07
CA TYR A 32 -8.18 16.90 26.20
C TYR A 32 -7.23 16.54 25.05
N VAL A 33 -7.26 15.30 24.56
CA VAL A 33 -6.34 14.85 23.51
C VAL A 33 -6.73 15.40 22.14
N THR A 34 -8.02 15.49 21.84
CA THR A 34 -8.54 15.97 20.55
C THR A 34 -8.00 17.36 20.18
N PRO A 35 -8.12 18.40 21.04
CA PRO A 35 -7.59 19.73 20.71
C PRO A 35 -6.06 19.78 20.62
N MET A 36 -5.33 18.95 21.37
CA MET A 36 -3.87 18.84 21.21
C MET A 36 -3.50 18.26 19.85
N PHE A 37 -4.22 17.23 19.41
CA PHE A 37 -4.01 16.61 18.11
C PHE A 37 -4.35 17.57 16.94
N ASP A 38 -5.46 18.29 17.05
CA ASP A 38 -5.93 19.23 16.01
C ASP A 38 -4.91 20.32 15.67
N VAL A 39 -4.08 20.73 16.64
CA VAL A 39 -3.00 21.72 16.43
C VAL A 39 -1.71 21.06 15.94
N THR A 40 -1.44 19.82 16.32
CA THR A 40 -0.12 19.17 16.10
C THR A 40 -0.05 18.32 14.83
N TRP A 41 -1.17 17.85 14.30
CA TRP A 41 -1.17 16.90 13.17
C TRP A 41 -0.59 17.49 11.87
N GLY A 42 -0.82 18.77 11.59
CA GLY A 42 -0.30 19.44 10.39
C GLY A 42 1.24 19.54 10.38
N PRO A 43 1.85 20.10 11.44
CA PRO A 43 3.30 20.09 11.60
C PRO A 43 3.90 18.66 11.63
N ALA A 44 3.23 17.70 12.27
CA ALA A 44 3.66 16.30 12.27
C ALA A 44 3.67 15.72 10.85
N LEU A 45 2.61 15.92 10.08
CA LEU A 45 2.51 15.49 8.68
C LEU A 45 3.63 16.11 7.82
N ALA A 46 3.95 17.38 8.02
CA ALA A 46 5.04 18.05 7.32
C ALA A 46 6.40 17.41 7.66
N ALA A 47 6.69 17.21 8.95
CA ALA A 47 7.94 16.59 9.39
C ALA A 47 8.09 15.16 8.85
N PHE A 48 7.02 14.37 8.89
CA PHE A 48 7.01 13.02 8.34
C PHE A 48 7.22 13.01 6.83
N SER A 49 6.57 13.93 6.11
CA SER A 49 6.72 14.07 4.66
C SER A 49 8.16 14.42 4.27
N THR A 50 8.77 15.40 4.95
CA THR A 50 10.17 15.76 4.73
C THR A 50 11.12 14.61 5.04
N CYS A 51 10.87 13.84 6.11
CA CYS A 51 11.66 12.67 6.45
C CYS A 51 11.59 11.59 5.35
N MET A 52 10.39 11.32 4.84
CA MET A 52 10.17 10.35 3.75
C MET A 52 10.84 10.80 2.44
N GLU A 53 10.80 12.09 2.11
CA GLU A 53 11.45 12.65 0.92
C GLU A 53 12.98 12.70 1.05
N SER A 54 13.51 13.05 2.23
CA SER A 54 14.96 13.19 2.45
C SER A 54 15.71 11.85 2.38
N GLY A 55 15.00 10.74 2.63
CA GLY A 55 15.56 9.41 2.47
C GLY A 55 15.92 9.06 1.03
N ASN A 56 15.54 9.86 0.01
CA ASN A 56 15.65 9.53 -1.42
C ASN A 56 17.05 9.34 -2.01
N GLY A 57 18.07 9.21 -1.17
CA GLY A 57 19.45 9.18 -1.64
C GLY A 57 19.83 10.51 -2.29
N THR A 58 19.09 11.59 -2.03
CA THR A 58 19.49 12.95 -2.41
C THR A 58 20.56 13.48 -1.46
N VAL A 59 21.53 12.64 -1.10
CA VAL A 59 22.90 13.15 -1.05
C VAL A 59 23.18 13.60 -2.48
N GLY A 60 22.90 14.88 -2.76
CA GLY A 60 23.12 15.44 -4.09
C GLY A 60 24.53 15.08 -4.58
N PRO A 61 24.77 15.05 -5.89
CA PRO A 61 26.06 14.61 -6.46
C PRO A 61 27.29 15.30 -5.84
N SER A 62 27.11 16.46 -5.22
CA SER A 62 28.15 17.17 -4.44
C SER A 62 28.57 16.51 -3.12
N LEU A 63 27.70 15.79 -2.41
CA LEU A 63 28.05 15.12 -1.14
C LEU A 63 28.67 13.74 -1.38
N ALA A 64 28.19 13.02 -2.39
CA ALA A 64 28.75 11.73 -2.81
C ALA A 64 30.21 11.83 -3.29
N ALA A 65 30.65 13.01 -3.73
CA ALA A 65 32.03 13.26 -4.16
C ALA A 65 33.01 13.50 -2.99
N ILE A 66 32.51 13.68 -1.76
CA ILE A 66 33.31 14.08 -0.59
C ILE A 66 33.24 13.03 0.53
N ALA A 67 32.13 12.30 0.64
CA ALA A 67 31.94 11.27 1.66
C ALA A 67 32.75 10.00 1.33
N SER A 68 33.35 9.40 2.35
CA SER A 68 33.95 8.06 2.24
C SER A 68 32.87 6.99 2.08
N ASP A 69 33.24 5.83 1.52
CA ASP A 69 32.31 4.70 1.33
C ASP A 69 31.65 4.27 2.66
N GLU A 70 32.38 4.31 3.78
CA GLU A 70 31.86 4.01 5.13
C GLU A 70 30.82 5.05 5.60
N GLU A 71 31.07 6.35 5.38
CA GLU A 71 30.11 7.41 5.73
C GLU A 71 28.84 7.32 4.90
N MET A 72 28.94 6.90 3.64
CA MET A 72 27.80 6.72 2.75
C MET A 72 26.96 5.51 3.14
N GLU A 73 27.58 4.41 3.57
CA GLU A 73 26.87 3.23 4.09
C GLU A 73 26.15 3.55 5.42
N ALA A 74 26.82 4.25 6.34
CA ALA A 74 26.22 4.69 7.60
C ALA A 74 25.04 5.68 7.37
N ALA A 75 25.18 6.62 6.44
CA ALA A 75 24.12 7.55 6.09
C ALA A 75 22.90 6.83 5.49
N SER A 76 23.13 5.83 4.64
CA SER A 76 22.07 4.99 4.07
C SER A 76 21.33 4.19 5.15
N GLY A 77 22.05 3.58 6.09
CA GLY A 77 21.47 2.86 7.22
C GLY A 77 20.58 3.75 8.08
N ASN A 78 21.08 4.93 8.45
CA ASN A 78 20.34 5.90 9.26
C ASN A 78 19.08 6.42 8.53
N ALA A 79 19.15 6.64 7.21
CA ALA A 79 18.00 7.04 6.41
C ALA A 79 16.91 5.95 6.37
N ALA A 80 17.31 4.68 6.29
CA ALA A 80 16.37 3.56 6.34
C ALA A 80 15.68 3.45 7.71
N GLU A 81 16.44 3.60 8.81
CA GLU A 81 15.87 3.60 10.16
C GLU A 81 14.91 4.77 10.38
N ALA A 82 15.30 5.98 9.96
CA ALA A 82 14.45 7.17 10.03
C ALA A 82 13.14 6.97 9.27
N ALA A 83 13.18 6.34 8.08
CA ALA A 83 11.98 6.03 7.31
C ALA A 83 11.06 5.03 8.05
N GLU A 84 11.61 4.00 8.71
CA GLU A 84 10.81 3.05 9.50
C GLU A 84 10.16 3.73 10.72
N VAL A 85 10.89 4.59 11.43
CA VAL A 85 10.34 5.39 12.54
C VAL A 85 9.23 6.31 12.03
N CYS A 86 9.43 6.95 10.88
CA CYS A 86 8.44 7.81 10.26
C CYS A 86 7.16 7.03 9.87
N LEU A 87 7.30 5.84 9.28
CA LEU A 87 6.17 4.98 8.94
C LEU A 87 5.40 4.49 10.17
N ASN A 88 6.07 4.27 11.29
CA ASN A 88 5.41 3.99 12.56
C ASN A 88 4.69 5.24 13.09
N GLY A 89 5.30 6.42 12.95
CA GLY A 89 4.67 7.71 13.25
C GLY A 89 3.38 7.95 12.45
N PHE A 90 3.39 7.65 11.14
CA PHE A 90 2.19 7.67 10.31
C PHE A 90 1.10 6.74 10.84
N GLN A 91 1.45 5.51 11.23
CA GLN A 91 0.47 4.55 11.75
C GLN A 91 -0.21 5.07 13.02
N LEU A 92 0.60 5.54 13.97
CA LEU A 92 0.09 6.09 15.23
C LEU A 92 -0.75 7.35 15.01
N ALA A 93 -0.33 8.24 14.09
CA ALA A 93 -1.06 9.46 13.77
C ALA A 93 -2.41 9.17 13.09
N ILE A 94 -2.47 8.17 12.20
CA ILE A 94 -3.72 7.74 11.55
C ILE A 94 -4.68 7.13 12.56
N CYS A 95 -4.18 6.25 13.43
CA CYS A 95 -4.97 5.66 14.50
C CYS A 95 -5.52 6.77 15.42
N THR A 96 -4.66 7.69 15.88
CA THR A 96 -5.04 8.82 16.73
C THR A 96 -6.07 9.71 16.05
N ALA A 97 -5.92 10.01 14.76
CA ALA A 97 -6.90 10.77 13.99
C ALA A 97 -8.26 10.06 13.91
N GLY A 98 -8.26 8.73 13.79
CA GLY A 98 -9.45 7.88 13.89
C GLY A 98 -10.13 7.98 15.25
N LEU A 99 -9.35 7.88 16.33
CA LEU A 99 -9.85 7.95 17.71
C LEU A 99 -10.42 9.34 18.07
N CYS A 100 -9.74 10.41 17.65
CA CYS A 100 -10.20 11.78 17.80
C CYS A 100 -11.39 12.11 16.89
N GLY A 101 -11.71 11.24 15.92
CA GLY A 101 -12.74 11.50 14.90
C GLY A 101 -12.41 12.69 14.00
N ASN A 102 -11.13 12.97 13.75
CA ASN A 102 -10.67 13.99 12.82
C ASN A 102 -10.44 13.37 11.43
N ASP A 103 -11.49 13.40 10.62
CA ASP A 103 -11.49 12.80 9.27
C ASP A 103 -10.53 13.51 8.31
N VAL A 104 -10.31 14.82 8.50
CA VAL A 104 -9.41 15.63 7.67
C VAL A 104 -7.96 15.21 7.90
N ALA A 105 -7.54 15.11 9.17
CA ALA A 105 -6.20 14.66 9.51
C ALA A 105 -5.97 13.22 9.03
N ARG A 106 -6.93 12.33 9.29
CA ARG A 106 -6.85 10.91 8.89
C ARG A 106 -6.68 10.76 7.38
N SER A 107 -7.54 11.40 6.59
CA SER A 107 -7.47 11.35 5.13
C SER A 107 -6.18 11.99 4.59
N ALA A 108 -5.69 13.06 5.21
CA ALA A 108 -4.42 13.68 4.82
C ALA A 108 -3.21 12.76 5.05
N PHE A 109 -3.11 12.10 6.21
CA PHE A 109 -2.03 11.15 6.48
C PHE A 109 -2.08 9.94 5.55
N VAL A 110 -3.27 9.34 5.36
CA VAL A 110 -3.42 8.17 4.48
C VAL A 110 -3.11 8.54 3.03
N ARG A 111 -3.57 9.70 2.56
CA ARG A 111 -3.27 10.20 1.21
C ARG A 111 -1.79 10.51 1.01
N ALA A 112 -1.12 11.07 2.01
CA ALA A 112 0.33 11.28 1.96
C ALA A 112 1.07 9.93 1.84
N LEU A 113 0.67 8.93 2.63
CA LEU A 113 1.24 7.58 2.57
C LEU A 113 1.00 6.90 1.21
N GLU A 114 -0.20 7.07 0.62
CA GLU A 114 -0.51 6.61 -0.74
C GLU A 114 0.41 7.27 -1.77
N ASN A 115 0.62 8.59 -1.68
CA ASN A 115 1.50 9.31 -2.60
C ASN A 115 2.97 8.84 -2.49
N PHE A 116 3.48 8.63 -1.27
CA PHE A 116 4.83 8.10 -1.07
C PHE A 116 4.99 6.65 -1.53
N SER A 117 3.90 5.88 -1.59
CA SER A 117 3.95 4.52 -2.11
C SER A 117 4.26 4.45 -3.61
N LEU A 118 4.10 5.55 -4.36
CA LEU A 118 4.25 5.63 -5.83
C LEU A 118 3.48 4.55 -6.62
N LEU A 119 2.52 3.90 -5.96
CA LEU A 119 1.85 2.73 -6.50
C LEU A 119 0.94 3.15 -7.67
N GLY A 120 1.03 2.43 -8.80
CA GLY A 120 0.28 2.77 -10.02
C GLY A 120 0.87 3.91 -10.86
N THR A 121 1.91 4.62 -10.40
CA THR A 121 2.51 5.75 -11.13
C THR A 121 3.48 5.34 -12.25
N GLY A 122 3.83 4.06 -12.34
CA GLY A 122 4.81 3.55 -13.32
C GLY A 122 6.26 3.93 -13.03
N ARG A 123 6.53 4.60 -11.90
CA ARG A 123 7.89 4.90 -11.43
C ARG A 123 8.54 3.66 -10.81
N LEU A 124 9.88 3.66 -10.82
CA LEU A 124 10.66 2.62 -10.17
C LEU A 124 10.44 2.66 -8.65
N MET A 125 9.99 1.53 -8.10
CA MET A 125 9.71 1.37 -6.67
C MET A 125 11.01 1.04 -5.95
N GLU A 126 11.33 1.79 -4.91
CA GLU A 126 12.43 1.51 -4.00
C GLU A 126 11.90 0.80 -2.76
N TYR A 127 12.81 0.28 -1.93
CA TYR A 127 12.46 -0.44 -0.70
C TYR A 127 11.48 0.34 0.18
N ARG A 128 11.72 1.64 0.41
CA ARG A 128 10.80 2.50 1.20
C ARG A 128 9.37 2.55 0.63
N HIS A 129 9.21 2.54 -0.70
CA HIS A 129 7.90 2.68 -1.33
C HIS A 129 7.11 1.38 -1.09
N VAL A 130 7.79 0.23 -1.13
CA VAL A 130 7.23 -1.06 -0.73
C VAL A 130 6.86 -1.06 0.76
N ARG A 131 7.68 -0.45 1.63
CA ARG A 131 7.36 -0.29 3.06
C ARG A 131 6.13 0.58 3.27
N CYS A 132 5.95 1.66 2.51
CA CYS A 132 4.72 2.46 2.53
C CYS A 132 3.48 1.61 2.20
N VAL A 133 3.55 0.80 1.13
CA VAL A 133 2.46 -0.11 0.76
C VAL A 133 2.18 -1.11 1.89
N GLN A 134 3.22 -1.73 2.46
CA GLN A 134 3.04 -2.67 3.57
C GLN A 134 2.39 -2.00 4.78
N THR A 135 2.81 -0.79 5.13
CA THR A 135 2.21 0.00 6.20
C THR A 135 0.74 0.32 5.93
N LEU A 136 0.42 0.72 4.70
CA LEU A 136 -0.95 1.04 4.28
C LEU A 136 -1.87 -0.20 4.33
N LEU A 137 -1.35 -1.38 4.00
CA LEU A 137 -2.08 -2.65 4.15
C LEU A 137 -2.21 -3.10 5.61
N ARG A 138 -1.19 -2.85 6.45
CA ARG A 138 -1.25 -3.11 7.89
C ARG A 138 -2.32 -2.25 8.56
N LEU A 139 -2.44 -0.97 8.19
CA LEU A 139 -3.47 -0.08 8.69
C LEU A 139 -4.88 -0.62 8.45
N GLY A 140 -5.16 -1.11 7.24
CA GLY A 140 -6.46 -1.75 6.96
C GLY A 140 -6.75 -2.97 7.85
N ARG A 141 -5.72 -3.70 8.27
CA ARG A 141 -5.89 -4.85 9.18
C ARG A 141 -6.04 -4.43 10.64
N ASP A 142 -5.27 -3.44 11.07
CA ASP A 142 -5.09 -3.12 12.49
C ASP A 142 -6.09 -2.05 12.97
N ASP A 143 -6.36 -1.00 12.16
CA ASP A 143 -7.27 0.10 12.52
C ASP A 143 -8.73 -0.14 12.10
N GLY A 144 -8.97 -0.97 11.08
CA GLY A 144 -10.31 -1.42 10.71
C GLY A 144 -11.30 -0.27 10.44
N GLU A 145 -12.40 -0.25 11.20
CA GLU A 145 -13.48 0.77 11.08
C GLU A 145 -12.99 2.21 11.34
N LEU A 146 -11.88 2.39 12.07
CA LEU A 146 -11.33 3.72 12.36
C LEU A 146 -10.86 4.47 11.11
N LEU A 147 -10.60 3.75 10.00
CA LEU A 147 -10.23 4.38 8.73
C LEU A 147 -11.38 5.18 8.09
N GLY A 148 -12.64 4.81 8.35
CA GLY A 148 -13.80 5.44 7.70
C GLY A 148 -13.63 5.57 6.19
N ASP A 149 -13.82 6.77 5.63
CA ASP A 149 -13.71 7.01 4.18
C ASP A 149 -12.30 6.78 3.60
N SER A 150 -11.26 6.70 4.45
CA SER A 150 -9.89 6.45 4.00
C SER A 150 -9.64 5.00 3.55
N TRP A 151 -10.63 4.10 3.72
CA TRP A 151 -10.62 2.75 3.17
C TRP A 151 -10.43 2.72 1.64
N GLU A 152 -10.87 3.75 0.93
CA GLU A 152 -10.68 3.86 -0.52
C GLU A 152 -9.19 3.71 -0.90
N HIS A 153 -8.31 4.38 -0.16
CA HIS A 153 -6.87 4.35 -0.41
C HIS A 153 -6.28 2.94 -0.19
N VAL A 154 -6.76 2.23 0.83
CA VAL A 154 -6.36 0.84 1.11
C VAL A 154 -6.80 -0.11 0.02
N PHE A 155 -8.06 -0.01 -0.43
CA PHE A 155 -8.56 -0.85 -1.52
C PHE A 155 -7.89 -0.55 -2.85
N ARG A 156 -7.57 0.72 -3.12
CA ARG A 156 -6.80 1.09 -4.31
C ARG A 156 -5.41 0.46 -4.28
N ALA A 157 -4.72 0.54 -3.14
CA ALA A 157 -3.41 -0.09 -3.01
C ALA A 157 -3.46 -1.62 -3.14
N LEU A 158 -4.44 -2.28 -2.53
CA LEU A 158 -4.67 -3.72 -2.70
C LEU A 158 -4.90 -4.08 -4.18
N SER A 159 -5.72 -3.31 -4.88
CA SER A 159 -6.04 -3.54 -6.29
C SER A 159 -4.80 -3.41 -7.17
N GLU A 160 -3.96 -2.41 -6.93
CA GLU A 160 -2.71 -2.21 -7.65
C GLU A 160 -1.68 -3.30 -7.36
N VAL A 161 -1.55 -3.75 -6.10
CA VAL A 161 -0.68 -4.89 -5.75
C VAL A 161 -1.15 -6.16 -6.45
N ALA A 162 -2.46 -6.42 -6.47
CA ALA A 162 -3.02 -7.57 -7.18
C ALA A 162 -2.78 -7.49 -8.69
N ARG A 163 -2.94 -6.31 -9.30
CA ARG A 163 -2.63 -6.05 -10.70
C ARG A 163 -1.16 -6.32 -11.02
N LEU A 164 -0.25 -5.79 -10.21
CA LEU A 164 1.20 -6.02 -10.36
C LEU A 164 1.52 -7.51 -10.26
N ARG A 165 0.99 -8.21 -9.26
CA ARG A 165 1.16 -9.65 -9.12
C ARG A 165 0.70 -10.40 -10.37
N ALA A 166 -0.48 -10.10 -10.89
CA ALA A 166 -1.01 -10.74 -12.10
C ALA A 166 -0.10 -10.50 -13.32
N LEU A 167 0.41 -9.28 -13.49
CA LEU A 167 1.37 -8.95 -14.55
C LEU A 167 2.68 -9.74 -14.41
N PHE A 168 3.24 -9.83 -13.19
CA PHE A 168 4.46 -10.61 -12.94
C PHE A 168 4.25 -12.10 -13.22
N GLU A 169 3.11 -12.67 -12.83
CA GLU A 169 2.79 -14.07 -13.13
C GLU A 169 2.67 -14.32 -14.64
N LEU A 170 2.08 -13.38 -15.39
CA LEU A 170 1.98 -13.45 -16.86
C LEU A 170 3.35 -13.36 -17.53
N MET A 171 4.20 -12.41 -17.12
CA MET A 171 5.56 -12.26 -17.65
C MET A 171 6.37 -13.54 -17.41
N ALA A 172 6.34 -14.09 -16.19
CA ALA A 172 7.04 -15.33 -15.88
C ALA A 172 6.55 -16.53 -16.73
N ARG A 173 5.27 -16.60 -17.07
CA ARG A 173 4.74 -17.62 -17.99
C ARG A 173 5.25 -17.41 -19.42
N ASN A 174 5.25 -16.16 -19.89
CA ASN A 174 5.75 -15.80 -21.21
C ASN A 174 7.25 -16.11 -21.37
N ASP A 175 8.06 -15.78 -20.36
CA ASP A 175 9.49 -16.04 -20.35
C ASP A 175 9.81 -17.55 -20.41
N ARG A 176 9.06 -18.36 -19.67
CA ARG A 176 9.17 -19.83 -19.75
C ARG A 176 8.77 -20.36 -21.13
N ALA A 177 7.73 -19.81 -21.73
CA ALA A 177 7.29 -20.20 -23.08
C ALA A 177 8.34 -19.80 -24.13
N ALA A 178 8.92 -18.61 -24.02
CA ALA A 178 10.00 -18.12 -24.87
C ALA A 178 11.26 -18.98 -24.73
N ALA A 179 11.65 -19.33 -23.51
CA ALA A 179 12.79 -20.23 -23.25
C ALA A 179 12.57 -21.62 -23.86
N ALA A 180 11.38 -22.21 -23.70
CA ALA A 180 11.04 -23.50 -24.31
C ALA A 180 11.03 -23.45 -25.85
N ALA A 181 10.55 -22.34 -26.43
CA ALA A 181 10.57 -22.13 -27.88
C ALA A 181 12.02 -21.98 -28.42
N ALA A 182 12.88 -21.26 -27.70
CA ALA A 182 14.29 -21.12 -28.02
C ALA A 182 15.02 -22.47 -27.97
N GLU A 183 14.75 -23.29 -26.97
CA GLU A 183 15.32 -24.64 -26.87
C GLU A 183 14.88 -25.54 -28.02
N ARG A 184 13.59 -25.54 -28.38
CA ARG A 184 13.07 -26.28 -29.54
C ARG A 184 13.72 -25.84 -30.85
N ARG A 185 13.93 -24.52 -31.02
CA ARG A 185 14.61 -23.98 -32.19
C ARG A 185 16.08 -24.43 -32.25
N ARG A 186 16.77 -24.45 -31.11
CA ARG A 186 18.16 -24.93 -31.03
C ARG A 186 18.25 -26.42 -31.40
N LYS A 187 17.40 -27.27 -30.83
CA LYS A 187 17.34 -28.71 -31.16
C LYS A 187 17.10 -28.96 -32.66
N ARG A 188 16.16 -28.23 -33.27
CA ARG A 188 15.90 -28.35 -34.73
C ARG A 188 17.10 -27.93 -35.58
N LEU A 189 17.86 -26.93 -35.15
CA LEU A 189 19.08 -26.50 -35.85
C LEU A 189 20.20 -27.52 -35.68
N GLU A 190 20.36 -28.09 -34.48
CA GLU A 190 21.31 -29.18 -34.20
C GLU A 190 20.99 -30.42 -35.03
N GLU A 191 19.73 -30.86 -35.05
CA GLU A 191 19.26 -31.99 -35.87
C GLU A 191 19.47 -31.73 -37.37
N LYS A 192 19.23 -30.50 -37.83
CA LYS A 192 19.46 -30.13 -39.23
C LYS A 192 20.95 -30.16 -39.59
N ALA A 193 21.80 -29.59 -38.74
CA ALA A 193 23.25 -29.60 -38.92
C ALA A 193 23.83 -31.02 -38.89
N GLU A 194 23.30 -31.90 -38.03
CA GLU A 194 23.71 -33.30 -37.99
C GLU A 194 23.30 -34.05 -39.26
N LYS A 195 22.09 -33.82 -39.77
CA LYS A 195 21.64 -34.40 -41.05
C LYS A 195 22.50 -33.93 -42.22
N GLU A 196 22.85 -32.64 -42.27
CA GLU A 196 23.74 -32.09 -43.29
C GLU A 196 25.15 -32.72 -43.22
N ARG A 197 25.69 -32.94 -42.01
CA ARG A 197 26.98 -33.63 -41.82
C ARG A 197 26.98 -35.10 -42.25
N ARG A 198 25.85 -35.80 -42.10
CA ARG A 198 25.72 -37.21 -42.51
C ARG A 198 25.54 -37.39 -44.03
N ALA A 199 25.16 -36.33 -44.73
CA ALA A 199 24.90 -36.35 -46.18
C ALA A 199 26.11 -35.92 -47.02
N ALA A 200 27.16 -35.39 -46.40
CA ALA A 200 28.44 -35.03 -47.02
C ALA A 200 29.46 -36.17 -46.84
#